data_AF-A0A323U676-F1
#
_entry.id   AF-A0A323U676-F1
#
_cell.length_a   1.000
_cell.length_b   1.000
_cell.length_c   1.000
_cell.angle_alpha   90.00
_cell.angle_beta   90.00
_cell.angle_gamma   90.00
#
_symmetry.space_group_name_H-M   'P 1'
#
loop_
_entity.id
_entity.type
_entity.pdbx_description
1 polymer ?
#
loop_
_entity_poly.entity_id
_entity_poly.type
_entity_poly.pdbx_seq_one_letter_code
_entity_poly.pdbx_strand_id
1 'polypeptide(L)'
;MRLVLQTPLGHTVEIETTPETWREDLRAWGAKGFRPSPPPPGGFVLPLECHRCFDWAFLGASLEGEYVYAFGYRWKRRHLQARAGLPEQVKYSRGAWQYEEEGVEGKRQGYVTLIRFEGPGRCGWWCREQ
;
A
#
# COMPACT_ATOMS: atom_id res chain seq x y z
N MET A 1 -17.98 12.97 -7.45
CA MET A 1 -17.39 11.62 -7.62
C MET A 1 -17.56 10.86 -6.29
N ARG A 2 -17.18 9.59 -6.22
CA ARG A 2 -17.34 8.80 -4.98
C ARG A 2 -16.06 8.03 -4.66
N LEU A 3 -15.72 7.98 -3.38
CA LEU A 3 -14.75 7.03 -2.83
C LEU A 3 -15.48 5.76 -2.43
N VAL A 4 -14.97 4.61 -2.83
CA VAL A 4 -15.46 3.29 -2.38
C VAL A 4 -14.45 2.76 -1.38
N LEU A 5 -14.86 2.66 -0.12
CA LEU A 5 -13.99 2.28 0.99
C LEU A 5 -14.59 1.10 1.78
N GLN A 6 -13.70 0.38 2.44
CA GLN A 6 -14.01 -0.62 3.45
C GLN A 6 -13.91 0.03 4.83
N THR A 7 -14.96 -0.10 5.64
CA THR A 7 -14.93 0.29 7.05
C THR A 7 -13.98 -0.63 7.85
N PRO A 8 -13.58 -0.23 9.08
CA PRO A 8 -12.82 -1.12 9.97
C PRO A 8 -13.49 -2.48 10.23
N LEU A 9 -14.81 -2.56 10.09
CA LEU A 9 -15.61 -3.77 10.28
C LEU A 9 -15.90 -4.54 8.97
N GLY A 10 -15.38 -4.07 7.82
CA GLY A 10 -15.52 -4.77 6.54
C GLY A 10 -16.78 -4.47 5.73
N HIS A 11 -17.57 -3.46 6.12
CA HIS A 11 -18.64 -2.94 5.26
C HIS A 11 -18.06 -2.11 4.12
N THR A 12 -18.59 -2.30 2.91
CA THR A 12 -18.38 -1.38 1.80
C THR A 12 -19.25 -0.14 1.97
N VAL A 13 -18.64 1.04 1.89
CA VAL A 13 -19.34 2.32 1.90
C VAL A 13 -18.94 3.18 0.70
N GLU A 14 -19.88 3.97 0.22
CA GLU A 14 -19.64 5.00 -0.79
C GLU A 14 -19.68 6.37 -0.10
N ILE A 15 -18.63 7.17 -0.32
CA ILE A 15 -18.50 8.50 0.25
C ILE A 15 -18.46 9.51 -0.89
N GLU A 16 -19.37 10.46 -0.89
CA GLU A 16 -19.39 11.54 -1.88
C GLU A 16 -18.23 12.50 -1.67
N THR A 17 -17.60 12.91 -2.77
CA THR A 17 -16.45 13.83 -2.76
C THR A 17 -16.33 14.59 -4.08
N THR A 18 -15.48 15.61 -4.12
CA THR A 18 -15.17 16.40 -5.33
C THR A 18 -13.78 16.06 -5.90
N PRO A 19 -13.50 16.38 -7.18
CA PRO A 19 -12.16 16.25 -7.77
C PRO A 19 -11.06 17.02 -7.03
N GLU A 20 -11.43 18.04 -6.26
CA GLU A 20 -10.51 18.90 -5.52
C GLU A 20 -10.22 18.32 -4.12
N THR A 21 -11.19 17.70 -3.46
CA THR A 21 -11.07 17.24 -2.06
C THR A 21 -10.83 15.75 -1.89
N TRP A 22 -11.07 14.92 -2.91
CA TRP A 22 -11.11 13.45 -2.77
C TRP A 22 -9.87 12.85 -2.10
N ARG A 23 -8.71 13.45 -2.30
CA ARG A 23 -7.45 12.98 -1.73
C ARG A 23 -7.39 13.27 -0.23
N GLU A 24 -7.81 14.46 0.18
CA GLU A 24 -7.86 14.84 1.59
C GLU A 24 -8.93 14.02 2.32
N ASP A 25 -10.08 13.81 1.68
CA ASP A 25 -11.13 12.92 2.18
C ASP A 25 -10.62 11.48 2.32
N LEU A 26 -9.92 10.96 1.31
CA LEU A 26 -9.30 9.62 1.38
C LEU A 26 -8.32 9.50 2.54
N ARG A 27 -7.47 10.51 2.76
CA ARG A 27 -6.53 10.56 3.89
C ARG A 27 -7.27 10.63 5.22
N ALA A 28 -8.29 11.48 5.33
CA ALA A 28 -9.06 11.69 6.55
C ALA A 28 -9.83 10.42 6.98
N TRP A 29 -10.47 9.73 6.03
CA TRP A 29 -11.11 8.44 6.28
C TRP A 29 -10.10 7.34 6.56
N GLY A 30 -8.98 7.36 5.83
CA GLY A 30 -7.82 6.52 6.08
C GLY A 30 -7.30 6.55 7.52
N ALA A 31 -7.15 7.76 8.08
CA ALA A 31 -6.74 7.96 9.47
C ALA A 31 -7.74 7.38 10.49
N LYS A 32 -9.01 7.19 10.09
CA LYS A 32 -10.05 6.52 10.89
C LYS A 32 -10.10 4.99 10.68
N GLY A 33 -9.13 4.43 9.95
CA GLY A 33 -9.04 3.00 9.66
C GLY A 33 -9.89 2.53 8.48
N PHE A 34 -10.49 3.44 7.71
CA PHE A 34 -11.11 3.09 6.44
C PHE A 34 -10.00 2.78 5.44
N ARG A 35 -10.24 1.83 4.55
CA ARG A 35 -9.22 1.37 3.60
C ARG A 35 -9.82 1.19 2.21
N PRO A 36 -9.02 1.31 1.14
CA PRO A 36 -9.49 0.95 -0.19
C PRO A 36 -9.72 -0.57 -0.28
N SER A 37 -10.06 -1.05 -1.48
CA SER A 37 -10.00 -2.48 -1.77
C SER A 37 -8.60 -3.05 -1.47
N PRO A 38 -8.51 -4.36 -1.14
CA PRO A 38 -7.23 -5.03 -0.96
C PRO A 38 -6.26 -4.82 -2.13
N PRO A 39 -4.93 -4.90 -1.89
CA PRO A 39 -3.95 -4.80 -2.96
C PRO A 39 -4.18 -5.89 -4.02
N PRO A 40 -3.95 -5.60 -5.32
CA PRO A 40 -3.98 -6.61 -6.36
C PRO A 40 -2.83 -7.62 -6.20
N PRO A 41 -2.85 -8.77 -6.88
CA PRO A 41 -1.70 -9.66 -6.99
C PRO A 41 -0.41 -8.89 -7.37
N GLY A 42 0.65 -9.07 -6.57
CA GLY A 42 1.92 -8.33 -6.72
C GLY A 42 1.97 -6.95 -6.03
N GLY A 43 0.87 -6.51 -5.42
CA GLY A 43 0.77 -5.27 -4.65
C GLY A 43 0.57 -4.02 -5.50
N PHE A 44 0.27 -2.91 -4.84
CA PHE A 44 0.28 -1.59 -5.48
C PHE A 44 1.68 -1.25 -6.00
N VAL A 45 1.77 -0.40 -7.03
CA VAL A 45 3.04 0.06 -7.58
C VAL A 45 3.05 1.58 -7.62
N LEU A 46 4.08 2.18 -7.02
CA LEU A 46 4.34 3.62 -7.06
C LEU A 46 5.80 3.88 -7.43
N PRO A 47 6.16 5.11 -7.88
CA PRO A 47 7.55 5.46 -8.16
C PRO A 47 8.47 5.22 -6.97
N LEU A 48 9.74 4.88 -7.23
CA LEU A 48 10.71 4.59 -6.18
C LEU A 48 10.79 5.73 -5.15
N GLU A 49 10.78 6.99 -5.59
CA GLU A 49 10.85 8.17 -4.71
C GLU A 49 9.77 8.18 -3.61
N CYS A 50 8.59 7.61 -3.89
CA CYS A 50 7.50 7.57 -2.92
C CYS A 50 7.84 6.82 -1.63
N HIS A 51 8.79 5.89 -1.66
CA HIS A 51 9.11 5.07 -0.48
C HIS A 51 9.53 5.92 0.75
N ARG A 52 9.92 7.19 0.53
CA ARG A 52 10.43 8.10 1.55
C ARG A 52 9.34 8.91 2.26
N CYS A 53 8.24 9.22 1.56
CA CYS A 53 7.22 10.13 2.08
C CYS A 53 5.78 9.68 1.83
N PHE A 54 5.56 8.48 1.28
CA PHE A 54 4.22 7.95 1.05
C PHE A 54 3.34 8.04 2.30
N ASP A 55 2.16 8.65 2.16
CA ASP A 55 1.21 8.79 3.25
C ASP A 55 0.41 7.49 3.43
N TRP A 56 0.79 6.70 4.43
CA TRP A 56 0.16 5.42 4.76
C TRP A 56 -1.33 5.54 5.10
N ALA A 57 -1.83 6.73 5.43
CA ALA A 57 -3.25 6.96 5.62
C ALA A 57 -4.05 6.63 4.35
N PHE A 58 -3.50 6.77 3.13
CA PHE A 58 -4.20 6.38 1.90
C PHE A 58 -4.58 4.89 1.84
N LEU A 59 -3.92 4.04 2.65
CA LEU A 59 -4.22 2.62 2.76
C LEU A 59 -4.92 2.25 4.08
N GLY A 60 -5.33 3.24 4.88
CA GLY A 60 -5.78 3.02 6.25
C GLY A 60 -4.71 2.35 7.12
N ALA A 61 -3.44 2.68 6.86
CA ALA A 61 -2.29 1.98 7.41
C ALA A 61 -1.43 2.88 8.31
N SER A 62 -0.59 2.24 9.12
CA SER A 62 0.42 2.90 9.95
C SER A 62 1.80 2.28 9.75
N LEU A 63 2.84 3.12 9.81
CA LEU A 63 4.25 2.71 9.76
C LEU A 63 4.83 2.69 11.17
N GLU A 64 5.46 1.58 11.56
CA GLU A 64 6.19 1.39 12.80
C GLU A 64 7.56 0.78 12.50
N GLY A 65 8.61 1.62 12.51
CA GLY A 65 9.95 1.19 12.13
C GLY A 65 9.99 0.63 10.70
N GLU A 66 10.36 -0.63 10.54
CA GLU A 66 10.39 -1.33 9.25
C GLU A 66 9.07 -2.04 8.88
N TYR A 67 8.02 -1.87 9.67
CA TYR A 67 6.76 -2.57 9.48
C TYR A 67 5.62 -1.62 9.16
N VAL A 68 4.75 -2.03 8.25
CA VAL A 68 3.48 -1.37 7.99
C VAL A 68 2.35 -2.27 8.49
N TYR A 69 1.40 -1.72 9.22
CA TYR A 69 0.16 -2.40 9.60
C TYR A 69 -0.95 -1.92 8.67
N ALA A 70 -1.44 -2.83 7.84
CA ALA A 70 -2.47 -2.55 6.85
C ALA A 70 -3.28 -3.81 6.59
N PHE A 71 -4.57 -3.67 6.29
CA PHE A 71 -5.44 -4.79 5.91
C PHE A 71 -5.46 -5.95 6.94
N GLY A 72 -5.24 -5.67 8.23
CA GLY A 72 -5.17 -6.69 9.29
C GLY A 72 -3.85 -7.47 9.36
N TYR A 73 -2.84 -7.09 8.57
CA TYR A 73 -1.54 -7.76 8.54
C TYR A 73 -0.39 -6.82 8.87
N ARG A 74 0.72 -7.42 9.29
CA ARG A 74 2.02 -6.76 9.45
C ARG A 74 2.91 -7.06 8.24
N TRP A 75 3.26 -6.02 7.50
CA TRP A 75 4.02 -6.07 6.26
C TRP A 75 5.45 -5.58 6.50
N LYS A 76 6.45 -6.41 6.19
CA LYS A 76 7.87 -6.07 6.41
C LYS A 76 8.43 -5.31 5.21
N ARG A 77 9.14 -4.21 5.46
CA ARG A 77 9.95 -3.50 4.47
C ARG A 77 11.10 -4.38 3.99
N ARG A 78 11.32 -4.40 2.68
CA ARG A 78 12.44 -5.09 2.03
C ARG A 78 13.03 -4.14 0.99
N HIS A 79 14.28 -3.79 1.18
CA HIS A 79 15.03 -2.99 0.21
C HIS A 79 15.86 -3.92 -0.66
N LEU A 80 15.52 -3.98 -1.95
CA LEU A 80 16.22 -4.74 -2.96
C LEU A 80 17.08 -3.76 -3.77
N GLN A 81 18.39 -3.84 -3.59
CA GLN A 81 19.34 -3.04 -4.37
C GLN A 81 19.33 -3.47 -5.85
N ALA A 82 19.62 -2.53 -6.74
CA ALA A 82 19.75 -2.80 -8.16
C ALA A 82 20.82 -3.86 -8.44
N ARG A 83 20.55 -4.75 -9.41
CA ARG A 83 21.48 -5.77 -9.91
C ARG A 83 21.35 -5.88 -11.43
N ALA A 84 22.22 -6.64 -12.08
CA ALA A 84 22.18 -6.82 -13.53
C ALA A 84 20.78 -7.25 -14.00
N GLY A 85 20.12 -6.38 -14.78
CA GLY A 85 18.77 -6.60 -15.30
C GLY A 85 17.61 -6.40 -14.31
N LEU A 86 17.86 -5.98 -13.07
CA LEU A 86 16.82 -5.75 -12.05
C LEU A 86 16.98 -4.37 -11.41
N PRO A 87 15.97 -3.48 -11.51
CA PRO A 87 16.02 -2.17 -10.91
C PRO A 87 15.98 -2.24 -9.39
N GLU A 88 16.38 -1.14 -8.74
CA GLU A 88 16.18 -0.96 -7.31
C GLU A 88 14.68 -0.94 -6.97
N GLN A 89 14.33 -1.57 -5.85
CA GLN A 89 12.96 -1.65 -5.36
C GLN A 89 12.92 -1.58 -3.84
N VAL A 90 11.96 -0.85 -3.29
CA VAL A 90 11.56 -0.96 -1.88
C VAL A 90 10.16 -1.56 -1.85
N LYS A 91 9.97 -2.73 -1.22
CA LYS A 91 8.65 -3.37 -1.13
C LYS A 91 8.25 -3.69 0.30
N TYR A 92 6.95 -3.69 0.53
CA TYR A 92 6.35 -4.13 1.79
C TYR A 92 5.59 -5.42 1.54
N SER A 93 6.00 -6.48 2.22
CA SER A 93 5.51 -7.83 1.95
C SER A 93 5.49 -8.67 3.23
N ARG A 94 4.65 -9.70 3.24
CA ARG A 94 4.56 -10.69 4.33
C ARG A 94 4.69 -12.11 3.78
N GLY A 95 4.93 -13.07 4.66
CA GLY A 95 4.77 -14.48 4.29
C GLY A 95 3.31 -14.75 3.92
N ALA A 96 3.11 -15.54 2.87
CA ALA A 96 1.80 -16.07 2.53
C ALA A 96 1.33 -17.03 3.65
N TRP A 97 0.03 -17.05 3.91
CA TRP A 97 -0.53 -18.07 4.78
C TRP A 97 -0.63 -19.41 4.03
N GLN A 98 -0.69 -20.54 4.76
CA GLN A 98 -0.59 -21.87 4.16
C GLN A 98 -1.73 -22.22 3.17
N TYR A 99 -2.85 -21.50 3.23
CA TYR A 99 -4.02 -21.69 2.36
C TYR A 99 -4.26 -20.47 1.45
N GLU A 100 -3.30 -19.55 1.38
CA GLU A 100 -3.39 -18.39 0.52
C GLU A 100 -2.77 -18.75 -0.82
N GLU A 101 -3.57 -18.69 -1.89
CA GLU A 101 -3.12 -18.97 -3.25
C GLU A 101 -3.08 -17.69 -4.09
N GLU A 102 -4.04 -16.80 -3.89
CA GLU A 102 -4.14 -15.55 -4.65
C GLU A 102 -3.02 -14.58 -4.28
N GLY A 103 -2.33 -14.05 -5.30
CA GLY A 103 -1.27 -13.06 -5.11
C GLY A 103 0.00 -13.56 -4.43
N VAL A 104 0.12 -14.89 -4.24
CA VAL A 104 1.32 -15.51 -3.67
C VAL A 104 2.43 -15.59 -4.72
N GLU A 105 3.57 -15.01 -4.38
CA GLU A 105 4.79 -15.02 -5.18
C GLU A 105 5.89 -15.86 -4.49
N GLY A 106 6.83 -16.39 -5.28
CA GLY A 106 8.03 -17.09 -4.77
C GLY A 106 7.96 -18.61 -4.82
N LYS A 107 9.12 -19.26 -5.00
CA LYS A 107 9.23 -20.71 -5.30
C LYS A 107 9.36 -21.64 -4.08
N ARG A 108 9.65 -21.12 -2.88
CA ARG A 108 9.90 -21.94 -1.67
C ARG A 108 9.09 -21.50 -0.46
N GLN A 109 9.15 -20.21 -0.14
CA GLN A 109 8.29 -19.58 0.85
C GLN A 109 7.48 -18.52 0.11
N GLY A 110 6.18 -18.76 -0.01
CA GLY A 110 5.26 -17.84 -0.63
C GLY A 110 5.25 -16.51 0.12
N TYR A 111 5.13 -15.41 -0.60
CA TYR A 111 4.94 -14.08 -0.02
C TYR A 111 3.85 -13.33 -0.75
N VAL A 112 3.19 -12.43 -0.03
CA VAL A 112 2.22 -11.49 -0.59
C VAL A 112 2.76 -10.09 -0.42
N THR A 113 2.52 -9.25 -1.42
CA THR A 113 3.04 -7.88 -1.50
C THR A 113 1.91 -6.88 -1.29
N LEU A 114 2.10 -5.93 -0.37
CA LEU A 114 1.19 -4.80 -0.18
C LEU A 114 1.42 -3.75 -1.26
N ILE A 115 2.67 -3.28 -1.34
CA ILE A 115 3.09 -2.20 -2.23
C ILE A 115 4.57 -2.35 -2.58
N ARG A 116 4.91 -1.95 -3.80
CA ARG A 116 6.27 -1.85 -4.34
C ARG A 116 6.51 -0.41 -4.80
N PHE A 117 7.66 0.11 -4.39
CA PHE A 117 8.19 1.38 -4.84
C PHE A 117 9.34 1.06 -5.79
N GLU A 118 9.15 1.33 -7.08
CA GLU A 118 10.12 1.00 -8.13
C GLU A 118 9.98 1.96 -9.32
N GLY A 119 11.01 1.99 -10.16
CA GLY A 119 10.99 2.78 -11.38
C GLY A 119 11.05 4.30 -11.16
N PRO A 120 11.08 5.06 -12.28
CA PRO A 120 11.18 6.52 -12.26
C PRO A 120 9.83 7.19 -11.92
N GLY A 121 9.89 8.47 -11.57
CA GLY A 121 8.71 9.31 -11.34
C GLY A 121 8.78 10.02 -10.00
N ARG A 122 7.97 11.08 -9.87
CA ARG A 122 7.83 11.83 -8.63
C ARG A 122 6.66 11.32 -7.83
N CYS A 123 6.79 11.32 -6.51
CA CYS A 123 5.70 10.87 -5.67
C CYS A 123 4.51 11.84 -5.64
N GLY A 124 4.82 13.15 -5.68
CA GLY A 124 3.83 14.22 -5.76
C GLY A 124 2.74 14.07 -4.71
N TRP A 125 1.50 13.90 -5.19
CA TRP A 125 0.28 13.87 -4.39
C TRP A 125 0.18 12.71 -3.39
N TRP A 126 1.00 11.66 -3.52
CA TRP A 126 0.98 10.52 -2.60
C TRP A 126 1.84 10.72 -1.36
N CYS A 127 2.64 11.79 -1.31
CA CYS A 127 3.43 12.10 -0.13
C CYS A 127 2.63 12.86 0.93
N ARG A 128 2.96 12.60 2.19
CA ARG A 128 2.62 13.49 3.28
C ARG A 128 3.59 14.68 3.17
N GLU A 129 3.05 15.87 2.91
CA GLU A 129 3.80 17.11 3.12
C GLU A 129 4.17 17.14 4.61
N GLN A 130 5.48 17.29 4.90
CA GLN A 130 5.98 17.45 6.26
C GLN A 130 5.66 18.84 6.78
#